data_AF-A0A847XHI4-F1
#
_entry.id   AF-A0A847XHI4-F1
#
_cell.length_a   1.000
_cell.length_b   1.000
_cell.length_c   1.000
_cell.angle_alpha   90.00
_cell.angle_beta   90.00
_cell.angle_gamma   90.00
#
_symmetry.space_group_name_H-M   'P 1'
#
loop_
_entity.id
_entity.type
_entity.pdbx_description
1 polymer ?
#
loop_
_entity_poly.entity_id
_entity_poly.type
_entity_poly.pdbx_seq_one_letter_code
_entity_poly.pdbx_strand_id
1 'polypeptide(L)'
;SYKEGLSVLGYFSSTHGARKGTADTALRTSMSGYLTRRLVDVAHDVIIKEEDCGDKKGIIVTKKEADEINQDFVLKILGRTALETIKGTVKKGEIISKQIAQKIKEDKSIEEVRVASPISCKTKNGICRKCYGQDLGWGGLVELGEAVGIVAAQAIGEPGTQLTMRTFHAGGVASETDITRGLPRIEEIFENRVPKGEAEISKTSGKIISIKAGIIEIKNDKDEILEYKVPTNIELLVKKGDTVEKGDALTVGSLDLKKLFKYKGEDITKRYIIREIQEVYVSQGVSIHDKHVEIIVKQMFSRLKVKDGGESFLFEEEVISESKLAETNEELKEQGKKPVKAERLLLGVSRVALSTDSFLSAASFQETSRILIDASLKGDKDELKGLKENVILGKLVPIGTGFKKEE
;
A
#
# COMPACT_ATOMS: atom_id res chain seq x y z
N SER A 1 38.99 -21.89 -11.04
CA SER A 1 37.71 -21.70 -11.78
C SER A 1 36.98 -23.03 -11.91
N TYR A 2 35.65 -23.07 -12.10
CA TYR A 2 34.95 -24.35 -12.40
C TYR A 2 35.55 -25.08 -13.62
N LYS A 3 36.10 -24.33 -14.58
CA LYS A 3 36.81 -24.88 -15.74
C LYS A 3 38.10 -25.64 -15.38
N GLU A 4 38.75 -25.25 -14.29
CA GLU A 4 40.02 -25.83 -13.82
C GLU A 4 39.80 -26.91 -12.74
N GLY A 5 38.55 -27.10 -12.31
CA GLY A 5 38.23 -27.89 -11.13
C GLY A 5 38.38 -27.09 -9.83
N LEU A 6 37.73 -27.57 -8.77
CA LEU A 6 37.87 -27.04 -7.41
C LEU A 6 38.69 -28.02 -6.57
N SER A 7 39.58 -27.52 -5.73
CA SER A 7 40.22 -28.34 -4.70
C SER A 7 39.17 -28.83 -3.68
N VAL A 8 39.49 -29.87 -2.92
CA VAL A 8 38.58 -30.40 -1.87
C VAL A 8 38.14 -29.30 -0.89
N LEU A 9 39.09 -28.44 -0.46
CA LEU A 9 38.78 -27.31 0.42
C LEU A 9 37.91 -26.26 -0.28
N GLY A 10 38.22 -25.93 -1.54
CA GLY A 10 37.42 -24.98 -2.33
C GLY A 10 35.98 -25.45 -2.54
N TYR A 11 35.79 -26.75 -2.82
CA TYR A 11 34.47 -27.35 -2.90
C TYR A 11 33.76 -27.31 -1.55
N PHE A 12 34.41 -27.72 -0.46
CA PHE A 12 33.84 -27.70 0.89
C PHE A 12 33.46 -26.29 1.37
N SER A 13 34.25 -25.27 1.05
CA SER A 13 33.87 -23.87 1.35
C SER A 13 32.64 -23.44 0.54
N SER A 14 32.51 -23.87 -0.71
CA SER A 14 31.35 -23.54 -1.55
C SER A 14 30.04 -24.19 -1.06
N THR A 15 30.09 -25.37 -0.42
CA THR A 15 28.89 -26.08 0.06
C THR A 15 28.15 -25.32 1.16
N HIS A 16 28.85 -24.50 1.96
CA HIS A 16 28.22 -23.68 3.00
C HIS A 16 27.26 -22.64 2.41
N GLY A 17 27.72 -21.92 1.38
CA GLY A 17 26.90 -20.95 0.65
C GLY A 17 25.74 -21.63 -0.08
N ALA A 18 26.00 -22.76 -0.75
CA ALA A 18 24.97 -23.53 -1.45
C ALA A 18 23.89 -24.05 -0.49
N ARG A 19 24.28 -24.67 0.64
CA ARG A 19 23.36 -25.20 1.65
C ARG A 19 22.52 -24.10 2.28
N LYS A 20 23.12 -22.95 2.59
CA LYS A 20 22.38 -21.79 3.10
C LYS A 20 21.35 -21.32 2.06
N GLY A 21 21.74 -21.19 0.80
CA GLY A 21 20.84 -20.77 -0.28
C GLY A 21 19.65 -21.72 -0.48
N THR A 22 19.89 -23.03 -0.49
CA THR A 22 18.82 -24.03 -0.60
C THR A 22 17.89 -24.00 0.62
N ALA A 23 18.44 -23.89 1.83
CA ALA A 23 17.64 -23.81 3.05
C ALA A 23 16.79 -22.52 3.10
N ASP A 24 17.38 -21.37 2.78
CA ASP A 24 16.67 -20.09 2.72
C ASP A 24 15.57 -20.12 1.66
N THR A 25 15.84 -20.69 0.47
CA THR A 25 14.83 -20.84 -0.58
C THR A 25 13.63 -21.67 -0.11
N ALA A 26 13.90 -22.81 0.53
CA ALA A 26 12.86 -23.70 1.04
C ALA A 26 12.01 -23.03 2.14
N LEU A 27 12.64 -22.32 3.07
CA LEU A 27 11.94 -21.66 4.17
C LEU A 27 11.17 -20.42 3.70
N ARG A 28 11.79 -19.57 2.87
CA ARG A 28 11.23 -18.26 2.49
C ARG A 28 10.07 -18.35 1.49
N THR A 29 9.99 -19.42 0.70
CA THR A 29 8.86 -19.64 -0.22
C THR A 29 7.52 -19.66 0.53
N SER A 30 7.49 -20.26 1.72
CA SER A 30 6.29 -20.29 2.56
C SER A 30 5.82 -18.89 3.00
N MET A 31 6.76 -17.99 3.32
CA MET A 31 6.45 -16.62 3.74
C MET A 31 5.83 -15.81 2.60
N SER A 32 6.32 -15.98 1.37
CA SER A 32 5.75 -15.30 0.21
C SER A 32 4.34 -15.79 -0.14
N GLY A 33 4.12 -17.10 -0.10
CA GLY A 33 2.78 -17.67 -0.27
C GLY A 33 1.81 -17.16 0.80
N TYR A 34 2.29 -17.04 2.05
CA TYR A 34 1.50 -16.49 3.15
C TYR A 34 1.21 -14.99 3.00
N LEU A 35 2.15 -14.18 2.48
CA LEU A 35 1.87 -12.79 2.10
C LEU A 35 0.79 -12.72 1.02
N THR A 36 0.91 -13.53 -0.05
CA THR A 36 -0.06 -13.56 -1.14
C THR A 36 -1.46 -13.87 -0.62
N ARG A 37 -1.59 -14.88 0.26
CA ARG A 37 -2.85 -15.20 0.93
C ARG A 37 -3.42 -13.99 1.68
N ARG A 38 -2.62 -13.32 2.52
CA ARG A 38 -3.05 -12.12 3.25
C ARG A 38 -3.51 -10.99 2.32
N LEU A 39 -2.81 -10.76 1.21
CA LEU A 39 -3.18 -9.75 0.23
C LEU A 39 -4.52 -10.08 -0.43
N VAL A 40 -4.77 -11.34 -0.78
CA VAL A 40 -6.07 -11.81 -1.29
C VAL A 40 -7.16 -11.62 -0.23
N ASP A 41 -6.88 -11.97 1.01
CA ASP A 41 -7.83 -11.84 2.12
C ASP A 41 -8.24 -10.38 2.38
N VAL A 42 -7.38 -9.41 2.05
CA VAL A 42 -7.69 -7.98 2.15
C VAL A 42 -8.38 -7.42 0.91
N ALA A 43 -8.02 -7.92 -0.28
CA ALA A 43 -8.41 -7.32 -1.53
C ALA A 43 -9.55 -8.04 -2.27
N HIS A 44 -9.99 -9.22 -1.82
CA HIS A 44 -10.98 -10.03 -2.54
C HIS A 44 -12.30 -9.29 -2.85
N ASP A 45 -12.76 -8.43 -1.94
CA ASP A 45 -14.00 -7.67 -2.15
C ASP A 45 -13.83 -6.41 -3.02
N VAL A 46 -12.61 -6.15 -3.51
CA VAL A 46 -12.33 -5.00 -4.37
C VAL A 46 -12.60 -5.36 -5.83
N ILE A 47 -13.77 -4.96 -6.30
CA ILE A 47 -14.24 -5.18 -7.67
C ILE A 47 -14.53 -3.85 -8.37
N ILE A 48 -14.65 -3.88 -9.71
CA ILE A 48 -15.14 -2.73 -10.46
C ILE A 48 -16.66 -2.64 -10.34
N LYS A 49 -17.17 -1.64 -9.63
CA LYS A 49 -18.62 -1.53 -9.34
C LYS A 49 -19.38 -0.57 -10.25
N GLU A 50 -18.76 0.54 -10.59
CA GLU A 50 -19.42 1.62 -11.30
C GLU A 50 -18.50 2.23 -12.38
N GLU A 51 -19.08 3.05 -13.25
CA GLU A 51 -18.36 3.69 -14.36
C GLU A 51 -17.44 4.81 -13.88
N ASP A 52 -17.97 5.73 -13.06
CA ASP A 52 -17.28 6.93 -12.62
C ASP A 52 -17.76 7.36 -11.23
N CYS A 53 -16.84 7.46 -10.28
CA CYS A 53 -17.13 7.93 -8.92
C CYS A 53 -17.09 9.46 -8.80
N GLY A 54 -16.84 10.19 -9.91
CA GLY A 54 -16.75 11.65 -9.94
C GLY A 54 -15.50 12.21 -9.23
N ASP A 55 -14.43 11.42 -9.10
CA ASP A 55 -13.19 11.92 -8.51
C ASP A 55 -12.49 12.91 -9.45
N LYS A 56 -11.96 13.98 -8.86
CA LYS A 56 -11.18 15.03 -9.55
C LYS A 56 -9.79 15.19 -8.95
N LYS A 57 -9.51 14.53 -7.83
CA LYS A 57 -8.25 14.67 -7.10
C LYS A 57 -7.14 13.90 -7.80
N GLY A 58 -7.38 12.61 -8.08
CA GLY A 58 -6.40 11.70 -8.67
C GLY A 58 -5.08 11.66 -7.90
N ILE A 59 -4.03 11.29 -8.61
CA ILE A 59 -2.64 11.42 -8.18
C ILE A 59 -1.86 12.23 -9.21
N ILE A 60 -0.81 12.90 -8.73
CA ILE A 60 0.17 13.57 -9.57
C ILE A 60 1.36 12.62 -9.67
N VAL A 61 1.73 12.28 -10.89
CA VAL A 61 2.91 11.46 -11.18
C VAL A 61 3.96 12.35 -11.82
N THR A 62 5.13 12.44 -11.21
CA THR A 62 6.23 13.28 -11.72
C THR A 62 7.32 12.43 -12.34
N LYS A 63 8.04 12.99 -13.33
CA LYS A 63 9.21 12.32 -13.93
C LYS A 63 10.34 12.14 -12.91
N LYS A 64 10.54 13.15 -12.05
CA LYS A 64 11.55 13.12 -10.99
C LYS A 64 11.35 11.94 -10.03
N GLU A 65 10.12 11.72 -9.55
CA GLU A 65 9.81 10.58 -8.68
C GLU A 65 10.03 9.21 -9.37
N ALA A 66 9.89 9.13 -10.69
CA ALA A 66 10.14 7.90 -11.43
C ALA A 66 11.64 7.65 -11.59
N ASP A 67 12.41 8.70 -11.89
CA ASP A 67 13.87 8.62 -12.04
C ASP A 67 14.57 8.29 -10.70
N GLU A 68 14.10 8.84 -9.57
CA GLU A 68 14.64 8.57 -8.22
C GLU A 68 14.66 7.07 -7.87
N ILE A 69 13.63 6.32 -8.29
CA ILE A 69 13.51 4.87 -8.04
C ILE A 69 13.90 4.01 -9.24
N ASN A 70 14.48 4.61 -10.30
CA ASN A 70 14.82 3.94 -11.57
C ASN A 70 13.64 3.19 -12.24
N GLN A 71 12.42 3.71 -12.11
CA GLN A 71 11.23 3.12 -12.74
C GLN A 71 10.89 3.86 -14.04
N ASP A 72 10.45 3.14 -15.07
CA ASP A 72 10.02 3.79 -16.32
C ASP A 72 8.74 4.62 -16.10
N PHE A 73 8.84 5.92 -16.34
CA PHE A 73 7.69 6.85 -16.28
C PHE A 73 6.51 6.40 -17.15
N VAL A 74 6.76 5.75 -18.30
CA VAL A 74 5.70 5.20 -19.16
C VAL A 74 4.83 4.20 -18.39
N LEU A 75 5.45 3.32 -17.60
CA LEU A 75 4.74 2.28 -16.87
C LEU A 75 3.88 2.85 -15.73
N LYS A 76 4.22 4.01 -15.19
CA LYS A 76 3.41 4.67 -14.15
C LYS A 76 2.10 5.22 -14.69
N ILE A 77 2.11 5.77 -15.91
CA ILE A 77 0.95 6.46 -16.52
C ILE A 77 0.15 5.57 -17.48
N LEU A 78 0.74 4.48 -17.97
CA LEU A 78 0.11 3.57 -18.93
C LEU A 78 -1.25 3.08 -18.44
N GLY A 79 -2.25 3.17 -19.30
CA GLY A 79 -3.58 2.64 -19.02
C GLY A 79 -4.34 3.39 -17.92
N ARG A 80 -3.84 4.53 -17.45
CA ARG A 80 -4.60 5.41 -16.55
C ARG A 80 -5.41 6.44 -17.33
N THR A 81 -6.47 6.93 -16.69
CA THR A 81 -7.31 8.01 -17.25
C THR A 81 -6.69 9.36 -16.91
N ALA A 82 -6.50 10.23 -17.91
CA ALA A 82 -5.99 11.58 -17.70
C ALA A 82 -7.08 12.47 -17.04
N LEU A 83 -6.76 13.18 -15.96
CA LEU A 83 -7.71 14.11 -15.32
C LEU A 83 -7.58 15.54 -15.85
N GLU A 84 -6.50 15.83 -16.55
CA GLU A 84 -6.20 17.12 -17.16
C GLU A 84 -5.87 16.95 -18.64
N THR A 85 -6.21 17.96 -19.44
CA THR A 85 -5.87 17.95 -20.86
C THR A 85 -4.39 18.31 -21.02
N ILE A 86 -3.61 17.38 -21.56
CA ILE A 86 -2.22 17.59 -21.89
C ILE A 86 -2.17 18.07 -23.34
N LYS A 87 -1.78 19.34 -23.54
CA LYS A 87 -1.78 19.97 -24.86
C LYS A 87 -1.03 19.11 -25.89
N GLY A 88 -1.68 18.83 -27.01
CA GLY A 88 -1.12 18.09 -28.13
C GLY A 88 -1.07 16.56 -27.98
N THR A 89 -1.46 15.99 -26.83
CA THR A 89 -1.25 14.55 -26.56
C THR A 89 -2.51 13.79 -26.14
N VAL A 90 -3.24 14.23 -25.10
CA VAL A 90 -4.41 13.52 -24.57
C VAL A 90 -5.43 14.49 -23.97
N LYS A 91 -6.72 14.25 -24.20
CA LYS A 91 -7.79 15.06 -23.60
C LYS A 91 -8.14 14.55 -22.20
N LYS A 92 -8.68 15.44 -21.38
CA LYS A 92 -9.27 15.07 -20.09
C LYS A 92 -10.32 13.95 -20.26
N GLY A 93 -10.17 12.89 -19.48
CA GLY A 93 -11.06 11.73 -19.45
C GLY A 93 -10.67 10.59 -20.41
N GLU A 94 -9.63 10.77 -21.23
CA GLU A 94 -9.14 9.72 -22.12
C GLU A 94 -8.09 8.82 -21.42
N ILE A 95 -8.01 7.57 -21.86
CA ILE A 95 -7.02 6.60 -21.38
C ILE A 95 -5.68 6.88 -22.06
N ILE A 96 -4.62 6.88 -21.27
CA ILE A 96 -3.25 7.04 -21.74
C ILE A 96 -2.77 5.69 -22.31
N SER A 97 -2.81 5.55 -23.63
CA SER A 97 -2.24 4.37 -24.32
C SER A 97 -0.71 4.38 -24.28
N LYS A 98 -0.07 3.26 -24.61
CA LYS A 98 1.40 3.14 -24.65
C LYS A 98 2.07 4.18 -25.56
N GLN A 99 1.46 4.47 -26.72
CA GLN A 99 1.96 5.47 -27.67
C GLN A 99 1.86 6.89 -27.10
N ILE A 100 0.75 7.20 -26.42
CA ILE A 100 0.53 8.49 -25.77
C ILE A 100 1.54 8.65 -24.62
N ALA A 101 1.71 7.62 -23.80
CA ALA A 101 2.66 7.62 -22.68
C ALA A 101 4.12 7.86 -23.14
N GLN A 102 4.53 7.26 -24.26
CA GLN A 102 5.86 7.50 -24.85
C GLN A 102 6.04 8.96 -25.29
N LYS A 103 5.04 9.54 -25.98
CA LYS A 103 5.06 10.96 -26.35
C LYS A 103 5.19 11.88 -25.14
N ILE A 104 4.45 11.60 -24.07
CA ILE A 104 4.52 12.35 -22.81
C ILE A 104 5.92 12.25 -22.18
N LYS A 105 6.54 11.06 -22.22
CA LYS A 105 7.90 10.87 -21.70
C LYS A 105 8.94 11.69 -22.49
N GLU A 106 8.86 11.67 -23.81
CA GLU A 106 9.79 12.36 -24.72
C GLU A 106 9.65 13.89 -24.68
N ASP A 107 8.44 14.39 -24.43
CA ASP A 107 8.18 15.82 -24.32
C ASP A 107 8.76 16.40 -23.02
N LYS A 108 9.82 17.20 -23.15
CA LYS A 108 10.50 17.86 -22.03
C LYS A 108 9.66 18.96 -21.36
N SER A 109 8.60 19.44 -22.01
CA SER A 109 7.72 20.47 -21.41
C SER A 109 6.78 19.92 -20.34
N ILE A 110 6.61 18.59 -20.29
CA ILE A 110 5.74 17.91 -19.33
C ILE A 110 6.60 17.29 -18.23
N GLU A 111 6.57 17.86 -17.03
CA GLU A 111 7.28 17.33 -15.85
C GLU A 111 6.37 16.45 -14.97
N GLU A 112 5.07 16.75 -14.94
CA GLU A 112 4.08 16.07 -14.12
C GLU A 112 2.79 15.82 -14.89
N VAL A 113 2.09 14.75 -14.51
CA VAL A 113 0.80 14.37 -15.09
C VAL A 113 -0.18 14.01 -14.00
N ARG A 114 -1.38 14.60 -14.05
CA ARG A 114 -2.48 14.25 -13.16
C ARG A 114 -3.35 13.15 -13.76
N VAL A 115 -3.39 12.00 -13.08
CA VAL A 115 -4.08 10.80 -13.52
C VAL A 115 -5.06 10.30 -12.46
N ALA A 116 -6.10 9.60 -12.90
CA ALA A 116 -6.99 8.90 -12.00
C ALA A 116 -6.26 7.71 -11.34
N SER A 117 -6.69 7.36 -10.12
CA SER A 117 -6.07 6.30 -9.33
C SER A 117 -7.11 5.58 -8.47
N PRO A 118 -6.96 4.26 -8.23
CA PRO A 118 -7.70 3.53 -7.20
C PRO A 118 -7.66 4.19 -5.80
N ILE A 119 -6.55 4.83 -5.43
CA ILE A 119 -6.39 5.43 -4.09
C ILE A 119 -7.36 6.57 -3.83
N SER A 120 -7.60 7.42 -4.84
CA SER A 120 -8.49 8.59 -4.72
C SER A 120 -9.95 8.27 -5.07
N CYS A 121 -10.22 7.03 -5.50
CA CYS A 121 -11.55 6.58 -5.87
C CYS A 121 -12.52 6.66 -4.69
N LYS A 122 -13.73 7.17 -4.94
CA LYS A 122 -14.78 7.40 -3.92
C LYS A 122 -15.83 6.28 -3.85
N THR A 123 -15.74 5.29 -4.73
CA THR A 123 -16.66 4.15 -4.76
C THR A 123 -16.62 3.38 -3.44
N LYS A 124 -17.79 3.18 -2.82
CA LYS A 124 -17.94 2.39 -1.59
C LYS A 124 -17.71 0.90 -1.92
N ASN A 125 -16.91 0.19 -1.12
CA ASN A 125 -16.61 -1.24 -1.28
C ASN A 125 -16.24 -1.66 -2.71
N GLY A 126 -15.40 -0.88 -3.39
CA GLY A 126 -14.99 -1.17 -4.77
C GLY A 126 -14.18 -0.03 -5.39
N ILE A 127 -14.01 -0.10 -6.70
CA ILE A 127 -13.36 0.93 -7.52
C ILE A 127 -14.22 1.21 -8.75
N CYS A 128 -14.22 2.44 -9.25
CA CYS A 128 -14.87 2.76 -10.52
C CYS A 128 -13.95 2.50 -11.72
N ARG A 129 -14.55 2.24 -12.87
CA ARG A 129 -13.87 1.96 -14.14
C ARG A 129 -12.88 3.06 -14.52
N LYS A 130 -13.25 4.34 -14.37
CA LYS A 130 -12.35 5.47 -14.69
C LYS A 130 -11.13 5.58 -13.78
N CYS A 131 -11.28 5.28 -12.48
CA CYS A 131 -10.16 5.33 -11.53
C CYS A 131 -9.16 4.19 -11.75
N TYR A 132 -9.62 3.01 -12.18
CA TYR A 132 -8.75 1.89 -12.51
C TYR A 132 -8.13 2.01 -13.92
N GLY A 133 -8.94 2.42 -14.90
CA GLY A 133 -8.58 2.58 -16.30
C GLY A 133 -8.51 1.26 -17.06
N GLN A 134 -7.43 1.05 -17.79
CA GLN A 134 -7.20 -0.09 -18.66
C GLN A 134 -6.85 -1.35 -17.86
N ASP A 135 -7.39 -2.48 -18.26
CA ASP A 135 -6.92 -3.81 -17.87
C ASP A 135 -5.58 -4.09 -18.54
N LEU A 136 -4.57 -4.45 -17.75
CA LEU A 136 -3.21 -4.70 -18.24
C LEU A 136 -3.03 -6.09 -18.87
N GLY A 137 -3.95 -7.03 -18.60
CA GLY A 137 -3.93 -8.37 -19.20
C GLY A 137 -4.49 -8.37 -20.62
N TRP A 138 -5.69 -7.81 -20.80
CA TRP A 138 -6.38 -7.76 -22.09
C TRP A 138 -6.06 -6.51 -22.92
N GLY A 139 -5.64 -5.42 -22.27
CA GLY A 139 -5.39 -4.13 -22.93
C GLY A 139 -6.67 -3.33 -23.26
N GLY A 140 -7.85 -3.85 -22.95
CA GLY A 140 -9.11 -3.11 -23.02
C GLY A 140 -9.35 -2.22 -21.78
N LEU A 141 -10.40 -1.42 -21.82
CA LEU A 141 -10.90 -0.78 -20.60
C LEU A 141 -11.47 -1.87 -19.67
N VAL A 142 -11.24 -1.74 -18.36
CA VAL A 142 -11.67 -2.78 -17.41
C VAL A 142 -13.19 -2.91 -17.39
N GLU A 143 -13.73 -4.13 -17.35
CA GLU A 143 -15.18 -4.34 -17.35
C GLU A 143 -15.79 -4.21 -15.94
N LEU A 144 -17.10 -3.92 -15.89
CA LEU A 144 -17.84 -3.95 -14.62
C LEU A 144 -17.90 -5.38 -14.08
N GLY A 145 -17.72 -5.54 -12.77
CA GLY A 145 -17.67 -6.84 -12.10
C GLY A 145 -16.30 -7.53 -12.13
N GLU A 146 -15.27 -6.89 -12.69
CA GLU A 146 -13.91 -7.46 -12.72
C GLU A 146 -13.27 -7.50 -11.32
N ALA A 147 -12.64 -8.62 -10.98
CA ALA A 147 -12.07 -8.90 -9.66
C ALA A 147 -10.65 -8.30 -9.49
N VAL A 148 -10.54 -6.98 -9.67
CA VAL A 148 -9.26 -6.26 -9.71
C VAL A 148 -8.42 -6.38 -8.43
N GLY A 149 -9.05 -6.62 -7.28
CA GLY A 149 -8.36 -6.87 -6.03
C GLY A 149 -7.62 -8.20 -5.97
N ILE A 150 -8.22 -9.28 -6.52
CA ILE A 150 -7.55 -10.59 -6.65
C ILE A 150 -6.36 -10.46 -7.60
N VAL A 151 -6.56 -9.80 -8.75
CA VAL A 151 -5.50 -9.54 -9.73
C VAL A 151 -4.35 -8.74 -9.10
N ALA A 152 -4.67 -7.71 -8.31
CA ALA A 152 -3.67 -6.92 -7.61
C ALA A 152 -2.88 -7.73 -6.57
N ALA A 153 -3.56 -8.56 -5.77
CA ALA A 153 -2.91 -9.40 -4.79
C ALA A 153 -1.97 -10.42 -5.44
N GLN A 154 -2.36 -11.03 -6.57
CA GLN A 154 -1.52 -11.95 -7.33
C GLN A 154 -0.35 -11.26 -8.01
N ALA A 155 -0.58 -10.10 -8.63
CA ALA A 155 0.46 -9.31 -9.29
C ALA A 155 1.56 -8.85 -8.33
N ILE A 156 1.26 -8.75 -7.04
CA ILE A 156 2.25 -8.45 -5.98
C ILE A 156 2.84 -9.76 -5.42
N GLY A 157 2.00 -10.75 -5.11
CA GLY A 157 2.40 -11.98 -4.43
C GLY A 157 3.26 -12.93 -5.27
N GLU A 158 2.95 -13.11 -6.55
CA GLU A 158 3.70 -14.00 -7.44
C GLU A 158 5.15 -13.51 -7.60
N PRO A 159 5.43 -12.24 -7.97
CA PRO A 159 6.81 -11.77 -8.02
C PRO A 159 7.48 -11.75 -6.65
N GLY A 160 6.74 -11.52 -5.56
CA GLY A 160 7.25 -11.67 -4.19
C GLY A 160 7.85 -13.06 -3.94
N THR A 161 7.28 -14.10 -4.54
CA THR A 161 7.81 -15.48 -4.42
C THR A 161 9.12 -15.60 -5.17
N GLN A 162 9.22 -14.97 -6.34
CA GLN A 162 10.47 -14.90 -7.11
C GLN A 162 11.56 -14.13 -6.36
N LEU A 163 11.22 -13.06 -5.62
CA LEU A 163 12.18 -12.32 -4.79
C LEU A 163 12.83 -13.21 -3.73
N THR A 164 12.05 -14.12 -3.12
CA THR A 164 12.58 -15.04 -2.11
C THR A 164 13.49 -16.12 -2.69
N MET A 165 13.27 -16.52 -3.95
CA MET A 165 14.13 -17.48 -4.65
C MET A 165 15.41 -16.84 -5.21
N ARG A 166 15.38 -15.53 -5.50
CA ARG A 166 16.51 -14.79 -6.08
C ARG A 166 17.39 -14.05 -5.07
N THR A 167 17.16 -14.17 -3.76
CA THR A 167 18.06 -13.57 -2.77
C THR A 167 19.43 -14.24 -2.80
N PHE A 168 20.33 -13.69 -3.64
CA PHE A 168 21.72 -14.06 -3.67
C PHE A 168 22.35 -13.72 -2.32
N HIS A 169 22.92 -14.73 -1.67
CA HIS A 169 23.94 -14.46 -0.69
C HIS A 169 25.12 -13.85 -1.44
N ALA A 170 25.29 -12.53 -1.35
CA ALA A 170 26.61 -11.93 -1.41
C ALA A 170 27.41 -12.45 -0.19
N GLY A 171 27.71 -13.75 -0.18
CA GLY A 171 28.45 -14.42 0.87
C GLY A 171 29.88 -13.93 0.82
N GLY A 172 30.16 -12.83 1.52
CA GLY A 172 31.53 -12.35 1.74
C GLY A 172 31.72 -10.83 1.73
N VAL A 173 30.73 -10.02 1.34
CA VAL A 173 30.86 -8.55 1.36
C VAL A 173 29.70 -7.97 2.15
N ALA A 174 29.95 -7.70 3.43
CA ALA A 174 29.11 -6.85 4.25
C ALA A 174 29.25 -5.41 3.74
N SER A 175 28.59 -5.07 2.64
CA SER A 175 28.39 -3.67 2.29
C SER A 175 27.40 -3.08 3.30
N GLU A 176 27.87 -2.15 4.12
CA GLU A 176 27.31 -1.51 5.33
C GLU A 176 25.93 -0.83 5.23
N THR A 177 25.08 -1.19 4.26
CA THR A 177 23.69 -0.75 4.21
C THR A 177 22.75 -1.95 4.17
N ASP A 178 22.72 -2.67 5.30
CA ASP A 178 21.77 -3.76 5.60
C ASP A 178 20.37 -3.20 5.91
N ILE A 179 19.87 -2.31 5.02
CA ILE A 179 18.46 -1.97 4.93
C ILE A 179 17.80 -3.24 4.39
N THR A 180 16.77 -3.75 5.08
CA THR A 180 16.03 -4.96 4.73
C THR A 180 15.71 -5.01 3.22
N ARG A 181 16.54 -5.63 2.39
CA ARG A 181 16.27 -5.73 0.94
C ARG A 181 15.36 -6.93 0.68
N GLY A 182 14.34 -6.72 -0.15
CA GLY A 182 13.44 -7.77 -0.64
C GLY A 182 12.18 -7.96 0.21
N LEU A 183 11.66 -9.19 0.24
CA LEU A 183 10.33 -9.51 0.78
C LEU A 183 10.10 -9.06 2.23
N PRO A 184 11.04 -9.21 3.19
CA PRO A 184 10.80 -8.81 4.58
C PRO A 184 10.42 -7.33 4.75
N ARG A 185 10.91 -6.46 3.88
CA ARG A 185 10.56 -5.04 3.88
C ARG A 185 9.15 -4.80 3.37
N ILE A 186 8.76 -5.50 2.30
CA ILE A 186 7.39 -5.45 1.79
C ILE A 186 6.40 -5.92 2.86
N GLU A 187 6.72 -7.00 3.57
CA GLU A 187 5.89 -7.48 4.68
C GLU A 187 5.82 -6.49 5.85
N GLU A 188 6.95 -5.88 6.21
CA GLU A 188 7.02 -4.86 7.26
C GLU A 188 6.11 -3.66 6.95
N ILE A 189 6.12 -3.20 5.69
CA ILE A 189 5.27 -2.10 5.21
C ILE A 189 3.80 -2.51 5.21
N PHE A 190 3.43 -3.63 4.57
CA PHE A 190 2.03 -4.07 4.49
C PHE A 190 1.43 -4.41 5.85
N GLU A 191 2.23 -4.84 6.82
CA GLU A 191 1.77 -5.11 8.19
C GLU A 191 1.82 -3.88 9.11
N ASN A 192 2.21 -2.70 8.60
CA ASN A 192 2.35 -1.47 9.37
C ASN A 192 3.20 -1.68 10.65
N ARG A 193 4.34 -2.37 10.47
CA ARG A 193 5.33 -2.64 11.53
C ARG A 193 6.32 -1.48 11.63
N VAL A 194 6.87 -1.30 12.83
CA VAL A 194 7.95 -0.33 13.06
C VAL A 194 9.21 -0.83 12.35
N PRO A 195 9.84 -0.02 11.50
CA PRO A 195 11.02 -0.44 10.76
C PRO A 195 12.24 -0.63 11.68
N LYS A 196 13.07 -1.63 11.36
CA LYS A 196 14.30 -1.92 12.14
C LYS A 196 15.34 -0.78 12.07
N GLY A 197 15.42 -0.10 10.93
CA GLY A 197 16.27 1.08 10.72
C GLY A 197 15.42 2.33 10.65
N GLU A 198 14.69 2.64 11.72
CA GLU A 198 13.77 3.77 11.78
C GLU A 198 14.53 5.11 11.64
N ALA A 199 14.12 5.92 10.67
CA ALA A 199 14.58 7.30 10.57
C ALA A 199 13.86 8.19 11.59
N GLU A 200 14.59 9.10 12.23
CA GLU A 200 13.99 10.08 13.12
C GLU A 200 13.23 11.12 12.30
N ILE A 201 12.01 11.44 12.72
CA ILE A 201 11.09 12.32 12.01
C ILE A 201 10.84 13.59 12.83
N SER A 202 10.86 14.75 12.17
CA SER A 202 10.51 16.01 12.83
C SER A 202 9.05 16.04 13.28
N LYS A 203 8.80 16.38 14.54
CA LYS A 203 7.44 16.51 15.11
C LYS A 203 6.86 17.91 14.91
N THR A 204 7.68 18.88 14.50
CA THR A 204 7.32 20.28 14.29
C THR A 204 7.86 20.80 12.96
N SER A 205 7.23 21.83 12.41
CA SER A 205 7.89 22.67 11.40
C SER A 205 8.80 23.67 12.12
N GLY A 206 9.92 24.03 11.49
CA GLY A 206 10.85 24.97 12.08
C GLY A 206 12.22 24.98 11.42
N LYS A 207 13.14 25.78 11.98
CA LYS A 207 14.51 25.90 11.50
C LYS A 207 15.49 25.18 12.42
N ILE A 208 16.45 24.48 11.82
CA ILE A 208 17.49 23.77 12.56
C ILE A 208 18.52 24.77 13.08
N ILE A 209 18.62 24.89 14.41
CA ILE A 209 19.55 25.81 15.08
C ILE A 209 20.90 25.16 15.30
N SER A 210 20.91 23.91 15.74
CA SER A 210 22.09 23.25 16.24
C SER A 210 22.03 21.76 15.92
N ILE A 211 23.19 21.21 15.55
CA ILE A 211 23.42 19.79 15.42
C ILE A 211 24.69 19.52 16.22
N LYS A 212 24.58 18.92 17.41
CA LYS A 212 25.71 18.65 18.31
C LYS A 212 25.59 17.26 18.91
N ALA A 213 26.64 16.45 18.80
CA ALA A 213 26.78 15.17 19.50
C ALA A 213 25.54 14.24 19.43
N GLY A 214 24.88 14.15 18.28
CA GLY A 214 23.68 13.33 18.11
C GLY A 214 22.38 13.98 18.63
N ILE A 215 22.36 15.30 18.81
CA ILE A 215 21.15 16.07 19.13
C ILE A 215 20.91 17.10 18.03
N ILE A 216 19.70 17.09 17.48
CA ILE A 216 19.20 18.09 16.53
C ILE A 216 18.21 18.99 17.28
N GLU A 217 18.46 20.30 17.26
CA GLU A 217 17.58 21.31 17.84
C GLU A 217 16.80 22.02 16.73
N ILE A 218 15.48 21.91 16.78
CA ILE A 218 14.57 22.57 15.85
C ILE A 218 13.80 23.63 16.60
N LYS A 219 13.89 24.89 16.13
CA LYS A 219 13.08 25.98 16.66
C LYS A 219 11.84 26.17 15.81
N ASN A 220 10.68 26.05 16.44
CA ASN A 220 9.39 26.22 15.79
C ASN A 220 8.99 27.69 15.66
N ASP A 221 7.88 27.93 14.95
CA ASP A 221 7.32 29.28 14.75
C ASP A 221 6.82 29.95 16.04
N LYS A 222 6.70 29.20 17.14
CA LYS A 222 6.33 29.70 18.49
C LYS A 222 7.55 29.98 19.37
N ASP A 223 8.74 30.04 18.77
CA ASP A 223 10.03 30.19 19.46
C ASP A 223 10.40 29.06 20.45
N GLU A 224 9.69 27.93 20.45
CA GLU A 224 10.03 26.75 21.26
C GLU A 224 11.12 25.91 20.56
N ILE A 225 12.08 25.44 21.34
CA ILE A 225 13.17 24.57 20.86
C ILE A 225 12.83 23.13 21.23
N LEU A 226 12.75 22.26 20.22
CA LEU A 226 12.54 20.83 20.38
C LEU A 226 13.84 20.08 20.06
N GLU A 227 14.26 19.23 20.99
CA GLU A 227 15.44 18.39 20.87
C GLU A 227 15.08 16.99 20.35
N TYR A 228 15.85 16.53 19.35
CA TYR A 228 15.72 15.20 18.76
C TYR A 228 17.05 14.45 18.94
N LYS A 229 16.99 13.29 19.60
CA LYS A 229 18.16 12.43 19.81
C LYS A 229 18.30 11.48 18.63
N VAL A 230 19.43 11.56 17.93
CA VAL A 230 19.75 10.76 16.76
C VAL A 230 21.05 10.01 16.99
N PRO A 231 21.15 8.72 16.61
CA PRO A 231 22.39 7.97 16.70
C PRO A 231 23.50 8.63 15.87
N THR A 232 24.71 8.74 16.41
CA THR A 232 25.85 9.40 15.73
C THR A 232 26.44 8.59 14.59
N ASN A 233 26.10 7.29 14.50
CA ASN A 233 26.52 6.39 13.43
C ASN A 233 25.62 6.45 12.19
N ILE A 234 24.56 7.26 12.20
CA ILE A 234 23.63 7.40 11.08
C ILE A 234 23.85 8.75 10.40
N GLU A 235 23.86 8.74 9.07
CA GLU A 235 23.98 9.96 8.27
C GLU A 235 22.73 10.84 8.42
N LEU A 236 22.94 12.16 8.55
CA LEU A 236 21.87 13.15 8.66
C LEU A 236 21.47 13.66 7.27
N LEU A 237 20.16 13.77 7.04
CA LEU A 237 19.61 14.33 5.81
C LEU A 237 19.54 15.86 5.83
N VAL A 238 19.76 16.46 7.01
CA VAL A 238 19.55 17.87 7.28
C VAL A 238 20.82 18.55 7.80
N LYS A 239 20.96 19.84 7.49
CA LYS A 239 22.08 20.69 7.90
C LYS A 239 21.62 21.82 8.81
N LYS A 240 22.57 22.37 9.56
CA LYS A 240 22.33 23.57 10.38
C LYS A 240 21.87 24.71 9.47
N GLY A 241 20.74 25.32 9.81
CA GLY A 241 20.12 26.40 9.06
C GLY A 241 19.05 25.97 8.07
N ASP A 242 18.85 24.67 7.86
CA ASP A 242 17.77 24.16 7.01
C ASP A 242 16.40 24.37 7.68
N THR A 243 15.39 24.59 6.85
CA THR A 243 13.99 24.62 7.26
C THR A 243 13.39 23.25 7.02
N VAL A 244 12.75 22.69 8.03
CA VAL A 244 12.07 21.39 7.95
C VAL A 244 10.59 21.56 8.25
N GLU A 245 9.77 20.77 7.59
CA GLU A 245 8.36 20.64 7.90
C GLU A 245 8.11 19.53 8.91
N LYS A 246 6.97 19.63 9.58
CA LYS A 246 6.45 18.56 10.41
C LYS A 246 6.30 17.27 9.61
N GLY A 247 7.01 16.23 10.04
CA GLY A 247 7.01 14.91 9.45
C GLY A 247 8.15 14.65 8.45
N ASP A 248 9.09 15.57 8.28
CA ASP A 248 10.29 15.36 7.47
C ASP A 248 11.30 14.43 8.17
N ALA A 249 12.00 13.64 7.37
CA ALA A 249 13.06 12.75 7.83
C ALA A 249 14.32 13.56 8.19
N LEU A 250 14.84 13.37 9.39
CA LEU A 250 16.07 14.03 9.88
C LEU A 250 17.32 13.19 9.62
N THR A 251 17.17 11.86 9.63
CA THR A 251 18.26 10.89 9.43
C THR A 251 17.96 9.98 8.26
N VAL A 252 18.99 9.36 7.68
CA VAL A 252 18.82 8.26 6.72
C VAL A 252 18.15 7.08 7.42
N GLY A 253 17.17 6.47 6.75
CA GLY A 253 16.46 5.30 7.26
C GLY A 253 15.02 5.22 6.75
N SER A 254 14.32 4.21 7.24
CA SER A 254 12.93 3.94 6.91
C SER A 254 11.97 4.69 7.83
N LEU A 255 10.94 5.33 7.29
CA LEU A 255 9.95 6.05 8.08
C LEU A 255 8.92 5.08 8.69
N ASP A 256 8.59 5.29 9.96
CA ASP A 256 7.42 4.66 10.61
C ASP A 256 6.14 5.27 10.06
N LEU A 257 5.29 4.43 9.45
CA LEU A 257 4.06 4.84 8.81
C LEU A 257 3.05 5.45 9.79
N LYS A 258 3.06 5.05 11.07
CA LYS A 258 2.17 5.62 12.10
C LYS A 258 2.58 7.06 12.42
N LYS A 259 3.88 7.32 12.55
CA LYS A 259 4.41 8.67 12.74
C LYS A 259 4.15 9.53 11.50
N LEU A 260 4.41 8.98 10.31
CA LEU A 260 4.17 9.67 9.04
C LEU A 260 2.69 10.04 8.87
N PHE A 261 1.77 9.11 9.13
CA PHE A 261 0.33 9.36 9.06
C PHE A 261 -0.12 10.45 10.03
N LYS A 262 0.40 10.43 11.27
CA LYS A 262 0.08 11.43 12.29
C LYS A 262 0.59 12.84 11.95
N TYR A 263 1.73 12.95 11.26
CA TYR A 263 2.43 14.22 11.08
C TYR A 263 2.29 14.84 9.68
N LYS A 264 2.29 14.03 8.61
CA LYS A 264 2.16 14.46 7.20
C LYS A 264 0.79 14.12 6.59
N GLY A 265 -0.01 13.27 7.24
CA GLY A 265 -1.35 12.92 6.81
C GLY A 265 -1.43 11.76 5.82
N GLU A 266 -2.66 11.48 5.37
CA GLU A 266 -3.02 10.29 4.59
C GLU A 266 -2.34 10.23 3.22
N ASP A 267 -2.44 11.31 2.43
CA ASP A 267 -1.98 11.31 1.04
C ASP A 267 -0.47 11.07 0.91
N ILE A 268 0.32 11.71 1.77
CA ILE A 268 1.78 11.58 1.78
C ILE A 268 2.17 10.17 2.24
N THR A 269 1.49 9.65 3.27
CA THR A 269 1.74 8.28 3.76
C THR A 269 1.45 7.24 2.69
N LYS A 270 0.34 7.39 1.95
CA LYS A 270 -0.01 6.50 0.84
C LYS A 270 1.05 6.53 -0.27
N ARG A 271 1.48 7.72 -0.70
CA ARG A 271 2.55 7.86 -1.71
C ARG A 271 3.86 7.24 -1.25
N TYR A 272 4.23 7.45 0.01
CA TYR A 272 5.41 6.85 0.60
C TYR A 272 5.36 5.32 0.57
N ILE A 273 4.24 4.71 1.00
CA ILE A 273 4.06 3.25 0.96
C ILE A 273 4.23 2.70 -0.46
N ILE A 274 3.60 3.33 -1.46
CA ILE A 274 3.71 2.90 -2.86
C ILE A 274 5.16 2.99 -3.34
N ARG A 275 5.83 4.13 -3.06
CA ARG A 275 7.20 4.37 -3.48
C ARG A 275 8.15 3.33 -2.90
N GLU A 276 8.07 3.08 -1.59
CA GLU A 276 8.92 2.09 -0.91
C GLU A 276 8.71 0.67 -1.46
N ILE A 277 7.46 0.27 -1.68
CA ILE A 277 7.18 -1.06 -2.24
C ILE A 277 7.72 -1.15 -3.67
N GLN A 278 7.51 -0.13 -4.50
CA GLN A 278 8.03 -0.10 -5.87
C GLN A 278 9.54 -0.12 -5.91
N GLU A 279 10.23 0.65 -5.06
CA GLU A 279 11.68 0.65 -4.97
C GLU A 279 12.22 -0.75 -4.65
N VAL A 280 11.56 -1.49 -3.74
CA VAL A 280 11.95 -2.88 -3.44
C VAL A 280 11.78 -3.78 -4.67
N TYR A 281 10.67 -3.69 -5.41
CA TYR A 281 10.50 -4.52 -6.62
C TYR A 281 11.46 -4.14 -7.75
N VAL A 282 11.62 -2.84 -8.03
CA VAL A 282 12.48 -2.31 -9.08
C VAL A 282 13.95 -2.61 -8.81
N SER A 283 14.41 -2.48 -7.55
CA SER A 283 15.78 -2.85 -7.15
C SER A 283 16.10 -4.34 -7.37
N GLN A 284 15.08 -5.18 -7.48
CA GLN A 284 15.19 -6.62 -7.76
C GLN A 284 14.91 -6.96 -9.23
N GLY A 285 14.75 -5.96 -10.09
CA GLY A 285 14.50 -6.12 -11.53
C GLY A 285 13.10 -6.60 -11.87
N VAL A 286 12.14 -6.48 -10.95
CA VAL A 286 10.73 -6.80 -11.18
C VAL A 286 9.97 -5.50 -11.39
N SER A 287 9.19 -5.43 -12.48
CA SER A 287 8.29 -4.30 -12.72
C SER A 287 6.87 -4.69 -12.38
N ILE A 288 6.25 -3.97 -11.44
CA ILE A 288 4.83 -4.11 -11.09
C ILE A 288 4.17 -2.75 -11.33
N HIS A 289 2.97 -2.76 -11.90
CA HIS A 289 2.25 -1.52 -12.09
C HIS A 289 1.71 -0.97 -10.76
N ASP A 290 1.90 0.32 -10.52
CA ASP A 290 1.46 1.06 -9.32
C ASP A 290 -0.02 0.83 -8.97
N LYS A 291 -0.92 0.57 -9.93
CA LYS A 291 -2.35 0.35 -9.68
C LYS A 291 -2.62 -0.85 -8.76
N HIS A 292 -1.78 -1.88 -8.82
CA HIS A 292 -1.93 -3.06 -7.96
C HIS A 292 -1.56 -2.72 -6.51
N VAL A 293 -0.46 -2.01 -6.31
CA VAL A 293 -0.03 -1.55 -4.98
C VAL A 293 -1.06 -0.55 -4.42
N GLU A 294 -1.55 0.36 -5.25
CA GLU A 294 -2.58 1.34 -4.91
C GLU A 294 -3.87 0.70 -4.36
N ILE A 295 -4.28 -0.46 -4.91
CA ILE A 295 -5.45 -1.20 -4.43
C ILE A 295 -5.23 -1.70 -3.00
N ILE A 296 -4.07 -2.31 -2.73
CA ILE A 296 -3.76 -2.80 -1.39
C ILE A 296 -3.62 -1.64 -0.40
N VAL A 297 -2.94 -0.56 -0.81
CA VAL A 297 -2.79 0.64 0.00
C VAL A 297 -4.15 1.27 0.29
N LYS A 298 -5.08 1.32 -0.67
CA LYS A 298 -6.46 1.77 -0.41
C LYS A 298 -7.11 0.96 0.73
N GLN A 299 -6.91 -0.35 0.75
CA GLN A 299 -7.44 -1.21 1.80
C GLN A 299 -6.77 -1.02 3.16
N MET A 300 -5.48 -0.68 3.22
CA MET A 300 -4.83 -0.34 4.50
C MET A 300 -5.46 0.87 5.22
N PHE A 301 -6.19 1.72 4.49
CA PHE A 301 -6.90 2.91 4.99
C PHE A 301 -8.44 2.75 4.96
N SER A 302 -8.98 1.55 4.70
CA SER A 302 -10.43 1.35 4.52
C SER A 302 -11.21 1.28 5.84
N ARG A 303 -10.52 1.27 6.98
CA ARG A 303 -11.11 1.15 8.32
C ARG A 303 -11.10 2.48 9.06
N LEU A 304 -12.15 2.66 9.86
CA LEU A 304 -12.38 3.82 10.70
C LEU A 304 -12.53 3.36 12.14
N LYS A 305 -12.07 4.18 13.08
CA LYS A 305 -12.27 3.99 14.51
C LYS A 305 -13.33 4.95 15.03
N VAL A 306 -14.36 4.42 15.67
CA VAL A 306 -15.42 5.25 16.25
C VAL A 306 -14.85 6.08 17.40
N LYS A 307 -15.10 7.40 17.36
CA LYS A 307 -14.77 8.37 18.41
C LYS A 307 -15.96 8.71 19.29
N ASP A 308 -17.12 8.81 18.66
CA ASP A 308 -18.38 9.13 19.30
C ASP A 308 -19.45 8.32 18.56
N GLY A 309 -20.05 7.37 19.28
CA GLY A 309 -21.10 6.50 18.78
C GLY A 309 -22.42 7.22 18.51
N GLY A 310 -22.55 8.50 18.90
CA GLY A 310 -23.77 9.26 18.75
C GLY A 310 -24.95 8.55 19.41
N GLU A 311 -26.05 8.41 18.67
CA GLU A 311 -27.23 7.63 19.09
C GLU A 311 -27.37 6.32 18.30
N SER A 312 -26.23 5.76 17.86
CA SER A 312 -26.14 4.45 17.21
C SER A 312 -25.86 3.32 18.22
N PHE A 313 -25.84 2.08 17.74
CA PHE A 313 -25.40 0.91 18.52
C PHE A 313 -23.88 0.70 18.51
N LEU A 314 -23.11 1.59 17.87
CA LEU A 314 -21.66 1.47 17.77
C LEU A 314 -20.97 1.98 19.03
N PHE A 315 -19.95 1.25 19.46
CA PHE A 315 -19.19 1.59 20.66
C PHE A 315 -17.97 2.46 20.34
N GLU A 316 -17.51 3.25 21.30
CA GLU A 316 -16.24 3.95 21.19
C GLU A 316 -15.09 2.96 21.00
N GLU A 317 -14.09 3.34 20.20
CA GLU A 317 -12.95 2.51 19.80
C GLU A 317 -13.28 1.29 18.92
N GLU A 318 -14.55 1.08 18.56
CA GLU A 318 -14.96 0.05 17.59
C GLU A 318 -14.38 0.36 16.20
N VAL A 319 -13.92 -0.69 15.49
CA VAL A 319 -13.37 -0.58 14.15
C VAL A 319 -14.43 -1.00 13.14
N ILE A 320 -14.76 -0.09 12.23
CA ILE A 320 -15.82 -0.26 11.22
C ILE A 320 -15.31 0.09 9.82
N SER A 321 -16.01 -0.38 8.78
CA SER A 321 -15.76 0.03 7.41
C SER A 321 -16.34 1.42 7.11
N GLU A 322 -15.79 2.10 6.09
CA GLU A 322 -16.34 3.38 5.61
C GLU A 322 -17.78 3.24 5.09
N SER A 323 -18.10 2.10 4.48
CA SER A 323 -19.45 1.80 3.98
C SER A 323 -20.45 1.67 5.13
N LYS A 324 -20.11 0.90 6.17
CA LYS A 324 -20.94 0.74 7.36
C LYS A 324 -21.19 2.08 8.07
N LEU A 325 -20.16 2.92 8.21
CA LEU A 325 -20.33 4.26 8.78
C LEU A 325 -21.28 5.12 7.94
N ALA A 326 -21.17 5.06 6.61
CA ALA A 326 -22.02 5.84 5.71
C ALA A 326 -23.49 5.39 5.83
N GLU A 327 -23.74 4.09 5.78
CA GLU A 327 -25.08 3.49 5.95
C GLU A 327 -25.71 3.87 7.30
N THR A 328 -24.98 3.65 8.41
CA THR A 328 -25.47 4.01 9.75
C THR A 328 -25.76 5.51 9.89
N ASN A 329 -24.92 6.37 9.30
CA ASN A 329 -25.15 7.82 9.36
C ASN A 329 -26.27 8.30 8.45
N GLU A 330 -26.54 7.61 7.34
CA GLU A 330 -27.71 7.86 6.49
C GLU A 330 -28.99 7.53 7.28
N GLU A 331 -29.07 6.36 7.91
CA GLU A 331 -30.21 5.95 8.76
C GLU A 331 -30.46 6.89 9.95
N LEU A 332 -29.41 7.31 10.66
CA LEU A 332 -29.55 8.22 11.80
C LEU A 332 -30.04 9.61 11.37
N LYS A 333 -29.62 10.08 10.20
CA LYS A 333 -30.09 11.36 9.64
C LYS A 333 -31.57 11.30 9.29
N GLU A 334 -32.04 10.20 8.71
CA GLU A 334 -33.47 9.98 8.44
C GLU A 334 -34.30 10.01 9.72
N GLN A 335 -33.73 9.52 10.83
CA GLN A 335 -34.36 9.53 12.15
C GLN A 335 -34.14 10.86 12.93
N GLY A 336 -33.43 11.84 12.37
CA GLY A 336 -33.12 13.11 13.04
C GLY A 336 -32.16 12.98 14.25
N LYS A 337 -31.43 11.88 14.35
CA LYS A 337 -30.53 11.55 15.47
C LYS A 337 -29.11 12.04 15.24
N LYS A 338 -28.31 12.05 16.32
CA LYS A 338 -26.89 12.43 16.26
C LYS A 338 -26.07 11.41 15.46
N PRO A 339 -25.32 11.84 14.43
CA PRO A 339 -24.49 10.95 13.63
C PRO A 339 -23.24 10.50 14.39
N VAL A 340 -22.72 9.35 13.99
CA VAL A 340 -21.48 8.75 14.46
C VAL A 340 -20.29 9.51 13.90
N LYS A 341 -19.31 9.81 14.77
CA LYS A 341 -18.02 10.36 14.37
C LYS A 341 -16.95 9.30 14.48
N ALA A 342 -16.12 9.18 13.44
CA ALA A 342 -15.01 8.23 13.40
C ALA A 342 -13.74 8.90 12.85
N GLU A 343 -12.58 8.38 13.23
CA GLU A 343 -11.28 8.75 12.68
C GLU A 343 -10.72 7.66 11.78
N ARG A 344 -10.00 8.02 10.72
CA ARG A 344 -9.41 7.04 9.83
C ARG A 344 -8.22 6.34 10.47
N LEU A 345 -8.15 5.02 10.30
CA LEU A 345 -7.04 4.20 10.77
C LEU A 345 -6.12 3.79 9.62
N LEU A 346 -4.84 3.71 9.94
CA LEU A 346 -3.86 2.98 9.15
C LEU A 346 -3.62 1.62 9.80
N LEU A 347 -4.09 0.56 9.18
CA LEU A 347 -3.94 -0.81 9.66
C LEU A 347 -3.06 -1.65 8.72
N GLY A 348 -2.37 -2.63 9.31
CA GLY A 348 -1.70 -3.66 8.53
C GLY A 348 -2.72 -4.61 7.89
N VAL A 349 -2.34 -5.23 6.76
CA VAL A 349 -3.23 -6.08 5.97
C VAL A 349 -3.89 -7.20 6.79
N SER A 350 -3.17 -7.85 7.72
CA SER A 350 -3.77 -8.88 8.57
C SER A 350 -4.91 -8.34 9.46
N ARG A 351 -4.77 -7.12 9.99
CA ARG A 351 -5.83 -6.50 10.81
C ARG A 351 -7.00 -5.99 9.97
N VAL A 352 -6.77 -5.58 8.72
CA VAL A 352 -7.84 -5.21 7.79
C VAL A 352 -8.69 -6.44 7.43
N ALA A 353 -8.05 -7.58 7.16
CA ALA A 353 -8.74 -8.84 6.86
C ALA A 353 -9.59 -9.36 8.03
N LEU A 354 -9.14 -9.18 9.27
CA LEU A 354 -9.90 -9.55 10.48
C LEU A 354 -11.07 -8.62 10.81
N SER A 355 -11.11 -7.43 10.22
CA SER A 355 -12.15 -6.41 10.45
C SER A 355 -13.09 -6.26 9.26
N THR A 356 -13.26 -7.32 8.45
CA THR A 356 -14.27 -7.34 7.39
C THR A 356 -15.68 -7.41 8.00
N ASP A 357 -16.66 -6.87 7.27
CA ASP A 357 -18.05 -6.81 7.71
C ASP A 357 -18.72 -8.21 7.70
N SER A 358 -18.18 -9.15 6.91
CA SER A 358 -18.63 -10.56 6.90
C SER A 358 -17.90 -11.38 7.96
N PHE A 359 -18.63 -11.91 8.94
CA PHE A 359 -18.05 -12.84 9.90
C PHE A 359 -17.65 -14.18 9.25
N LEU A 360 -18.31 -14.63 8.17
CA LEU A 360 -17.94 -15.85 7.45
C LEU A 360 -16.58 -15.70 6.75
N SER A 361 -16.35 -14.57 6.08
CA SER A 361 -15.07 -14.25 5.46
C SER A 361 -13.97 -14.06 6.49
N ALA A 362 -14.24 -13.33 7.57
CA ALA A 362 -13.28 -13.15 8.67
C ALA A 362 -12.89 -14.50 9.30
N ALA A 363 -13.86 -15.37 9.60
CA ALA A 363 -13.66 -16.66 10.25
C ALA A 363 -12.81 -17.64 9.40
N SER A 364 -12.80 -17.47 8.07
CA SER A 364 -11.98 -18.26 7.14
C SER A 364 -10.49 -17.91 7.18
N PHE A 365 -10.12 -16.73 7.71
CA PHE A 365 -8.75 -16.24 7.72
C PHE A 365 -7.97 -16.74 8.94
N GLN A 366 -8.27 -16.18 10.13
CA GLN A 366 -7.62 -16.47 11.41
C GLN A 366 -8.60 -16.24 12.57
N GLU A 367 -8.24 -16.68 13.79
CA GLU A 367 -9.02 -16.44 15.02
C GLU A 367 -10.50 -16.91 14.96
N THR A 368 -10.79 -17.99 14.22
CA THR A 368 -12.14 -18.50 13.93
C THR A 368 -13.05 -18.57 15.17
N SER A 369 -12.58 -19.16 16.27
CA SER A 369 -13.40 -19.30 17.49
C SER A 369 -13.81 -17.96 18.07
N ARG A 370 -12.91 -16.98 18.09
CA ARG A 370 -13.19 -15.63 18.62
C ARG A 370 -14.23 -14.92 17.77
N ILE A 371 -14.09 -15.00 16.45
CA ILE A 371 -15.00 -14.35 15.49
C ILE A 371 -16.41 -14.94 15.60
N LEU A 372 -16.54 -16.27 15.66
CA LEU A 372 -17.84 -16.93 15.77
C LEU A 372 -18.53 -16.64 17.11
N ILE A 373 -17.76 -16.56 18.21
CA ILE A 373 -18.31 -16.18 19.53
C ILE A 373 -18.83 -14.74 19.48
N ASP A 374 -18.06 -13.79 18.93
CA ASP A 374 -18.47 -12.39 18.83
C ASP A 374 -19.73 -12.22 17.96
N ALA A 375 -19.76 -12.86 16.79
CA ALA A 375 -20.92 -12.86 15.91
C ALA A 375 -22.17 -13.47 16.57
N SER A 376 -21.99 -14.55 17.36
CA SER A 376 -23.09 -15.19 18.10
C SER A 376 -23.62 -14.30 19.23
N LEU A 377 -22.75 -13.56 19.92
CA LEU A 377 -23.14 -12.63 20.99
C LEU A 377 -23.89 -11.41 20.43
N LYS A 378 -23.48 -10.90 19.27
CA LYS A 378 -24.12 -9.78 18.58
C LYS A 378 -25.39 -10.16 17.83
N GLY A 379 -25.53 -11.44 17.46
CA GLY A 379 -26.60 -11.90 16.58
C GLY A 379 -26.40 -11.41 15.14
N ASP A 380 -25.13 -11.33 14.69
CA ASP A 380 -24.77 -10.81 13.38
C ASP A 380 -25.40 -11.62 12.24
N LYS A 381 -25.74 -10.93 11.15
CA LYS A 381 -26.27 -11.54 9.92
C LYS A 381 -25.33 -11.23 8.77
N ASP A 382 -24.96 -12.24 8.01
CA ASP A 382 -24.11 -12.09 6.83
C ASP A 382 -24.96 -11.86 5.58
N GLU A 383 -24.71 -10.75 4.89
CA GLU A 383 -25.44 -10.38 3.66
C GLU A 383 -24.86 -11.02 2.40
N LEU A 384 -23.75 -11.76 2.50
CA LEU A 384 -23.13 -12.48 1.38
C LEU A 384 -22.79 -11.56 0.18
N LYS A 385 -22.34 -10.34 0.48
CA LYS A 385 -21.94 -9.34 -0.52
C LYS A 385 -20.57 -9.64 -1.15
N GLY A 386 -19.72 -10.41 -0.48
CA GLY A 386 -18.34 -10.67 -0.88
C GLY A 386 -18.14 -11.94 -1.69
N LEU A 387 -16.88 -12.23 -2.02
CA LEU A 387 -16.52 -13.43 -2.77
C LEU A 387 -16.52 -14.68 -1.88
N LYS A 388 -15.90 -14.57 -0.70
CA LYS A 388 -15.57 -15.74 0.11
C LYS A 388 -16.79 -16.40 0.72
N GLU A 389 -17.75 -15.61 1.17
CA GLU A 389 -18.96 -16.13 1.80
C GLU A 389 -19.78 -16.93 0.78
N ASN A 390 -19.86 -16.42 -0.46
CA ASN A 390 -20.51 -17.12 -1.55
C ASN A 390 -19.77 -18.42 -1.93
N VAL A 391 -18.44 -18.40 -1.98
CA VAL A 391 -17.64 -19.63 -2.20
C VAL A 391 -17.87 -20.66 -1.08
N ILE A 392 -17.83 -20.24 0.19
CA ILE A 392 -18.04 -21.10 1.36
C ILE A 392 -19.40 -21.79 1.30
N LEU A 393 -20.44 -21.07 0.87
CA LEU A 393 -21.81 -21.58 0.77
C LEU A 393 -22.14 -22.26 -0.57
N GLY A 394 -21.19 -22.32 -1.52
CA GLY A 394 -21.42 -22.89 -2.85
C GLY A 394 -22.40 -22.10 -3.71
N LYS A 395 -22.49 -20.78 -3.52
CA LYS A 395 -23.28 -19.85 -4.34
C LYS A 395 -22.45 -19.27 -5.47
N LEU A 396 -23.12 -18.65 -6.45
CA LEU A 396 -22.45 -17.86 -7.49
C LEU A 396 -21.74 -16.66 -6.84
N VAL A 397 -20.48 -16.46 -7.20
CA VAL A 397 -19.70 -15.31 -6.72
C VAL A 397 -20.12 -14.02 -7.45
N PRO A 398 -20.17 -12.86 -6.76
CA PRO A 398 -20.64 -11.59 -7.32
C PRO A 398 -19.62 -10.86 -8.22
N ILE A 399 -18.94 -11.59 -9.12
CA ILE A 399 -17.96 -11.07 -10.08
C ILE A 399 -18.17 -11.68 -11.46
N GLY A 400 -17.64 -11.02 -12.51
CA GLY A 400 -17.73 -11.48 -13.89
C GLY A 400 -19.17 -11.80 -14.29
N THR A 401 -19.44 -13.03 -14.72
CA THR A 401 -20.80 -13.47 -15.11
C THR A 401 -21.80 -13.52 -13.95
N GLY A 402 -21.32 -13.56 -12.70
CA GLY A 402 -22.16 -13.49 -11.51
C GLY A 402 -22.40 -12.08 -11.01
N PHE A 403 -21.74 -11.08 -11.59
CA PHE A 403 -21.95 -9.68 -11.25
C PHE A 403 -23.34 -9.23 -11.72
N LYS A 404 -24.14 -8.77 -10.77
CA LYS A 404 -25.41 -8.09 -11.05
C LYS A 404 -25.21 -6.62 -10.73
N LYS A 405 -25.48 -5.76 -11.70
CA LYS A 405 -25.48 -4.33 -11.47
C LYS A 405 -26.60 -4.03 -10.46
N GLU A 406 -26.25 -3.46 -9.31
CA GLU A 406 -27.25 -2.92 -8.38
C GLU A 406 -28.03 -1.83 -9.13
N GLU A 407 -29.35 -2.01 -9.25
CA GLU A 407 -30.27 -1.07 -9.92
C GLU A 407 -30.54 0.19 -9.10
#